data_AF-A0A2G4JI93-F1
#
_entry.id   AF-A0A2G4JI93-F1
#
_cell.length_a   1.000
_cell.length_b   1.000
_cell.length_c   1.000
_cell.angle_alpha   90.00
_cell.angle_beta   90.00
_cell.angle_gamma   90.00
#
_symmetry.space_group_name_H-M   'P 1'
#
loop_
_entity.id
_entity.type
_entity.pdbx_description
1 polymer ?
#
loop_
_entity_poly.entity_id
_entity_poly.type
_entity_poly.pdbx_seq_one_letter_code
_entity_poly.pdbx_strand_id
1 'polypeptide(L)'
;MSTTPQLADLIRDFLLERTSLLMRHEDVAQQVPDYDINNAYQYIVAREETHLSWLQHALLDQSAQLPADPSRQTVAVGKGDAWKGLAADDARANAQFVDKWRPKVEAVTHARHKGMLMVVLDEMLEHKRLFDQAAAGNRNLIGTSLAINDHSGVVMGARWTGQ
;
A
#
# COMPACT_ATOMS: atom_id res chain seq x y z
N MET A 1 16.18 30.41 -0.37
CA MET A 1 14.76 30.38 -0.75
C MET A 1 14.43 28.96 -1.16
N SER A 2 13.69 28.19 -0.36
CA SER A 2 13.26 26.85 -0.75
C SER A 2 12.13 27.01 -1.77
N THR A 3 12.37 26.60 -3.01
CA THR A 3 11.37 26.52 -4.07
C THR A 3 10.34 25.46 -3.66
N THR A 4 9.09 25.88 -3.46
CA THR A 4 7.96 24.96 -3.36
C THR A 4 7.94 24.09 -4.63
N PRO A 5 7.98 22.74 -4.53
CA PRO A 5 7.85 21.90 -5.70
C PRO A 5 6.51 22.18 -6.38
N GLN A 6 6.50 22.21 -7.72
CA GLN A 6 5.24 22.32 -8.46
C GLN A 6 4.34 21.16 -8.05
N LEU A 7 3.05 21.41 -7.82
CA LEU A 7 2.12 20.40 -7.28
C LEU A 7 2.13 19.09 -8.08
N ALA A 8 2.24 19.17 -9.41
CA ALA A 8 2.36 18.01 -10.27
C ALA A 8 3.63 17.20 -10.01
N ASP A 9 4.77 17.83 -9.74
CA ASP A 9 6.01 17.12 -9.38
C ASP A 9 5.86 16.39 -8.04
N LEU A 10 5.24 17.05 -7.05
CA LEU A 10 4.98 16.43 -5.75
C LEU A 10 4.08 15.20 -5.90
N ILE A 11 2.99 15.31 -6.66
CA ILE A 11 2.06 14.20 -6.91
C ILE A 11 2.75 13.08 -7.69
N ARG A 12 3.56 13.40 -8.70
CA ARG A 12 4.31 12.40 -9.49
C ARG A 12 5.26 11.61 -8.62
N ASP A 13 6.05 12.29 -7.78
CA ASP A 13 7.04 11.63 -6.94
C ASP A 13 6.36 10.80 -5.83
N PHE A 14 5.24 11.28 -5.30
CA PHE A 14 4.39 10.54 -4.35
C PHE A 14 3.80 9.28 -5.01
N LEU A 15 3.26 9.42 -6.22
CA LEU A 15 2.72 8.32 -7.03
C LEU A 15 3.77 7.23 -7.25
N LEU A 16 4.96 7.60 -7.75
CA LEU A 16 6.02 6.64 -8.06
C LEU A 16 6.43 5.82 -6.85
N GLU A 17 6.66 6.46 -5.70
CA GLU A 17 7.05 5.75 -4.48
C GLU A 17 5.89 4.90 -3.94
N ARG A 18 4.64 5.36 -4.07
CA ARG A 18 3.46 4.56 -3.69
C ARG A 18 3.28 3.35 -4.59
N THR A 19 3.54 3.48 -5.89
CA THR A 19 3.53 2.38 -6.86
C THR A 19 4.57 1.33 -6.50
N SER A 20 5.78 1.72 -6.07
CA SER A 20 6.78 0.76 -5.59
C SER A 20 6.31 -0.06 -4.38
N LEU A 21 5.57 0.58 -3.44
CA LEU A 21 4.99 -0.13 -2.29
C LEU A 21 3.88 -1.09 -2.73
N LEU A 22 2.98 -0.66 -3.62
CA LEU A 22 1.94 -1.54 -4.17
C LEU A 22 2.55 -2.80 -4.80
N MET A 23 3.53 -2.64 -5.70
CA MET A 23 4.18 -3.77 -6.36
C MET A 23 4.80 -4.74 -5.34
N ARG A 24 5.43 -4.21 -4.29
CA ARG A 24 5.97 -5.02 -3.22
C ARG A 24 4.86 -5.76 -2.46
N HIS A 25 3.77 -5.11 -2.10
CA HIS A 25 2.66 -5.75 -1.38
C HIS A 25 2.00 -6.87 -2.21
N GLU A 26 1.92 -6.71 -3.54
CA GLU A 26 1.49 -7.79 -4.44
C GLU A 26 2.44 -8.99 -4.39
N ASP A 27 3.75 -8.76 -4.36
CA ASP A 27 4.76 -9.82 -4.29
C ASP A 27 4.76 -10.51 -2.93
N VAL A 28 4.65 -9.75 -1.83
CA VAL A 28 4.56 -10.31 -0.47
C VAL A 28 3.28 -11.12 -0.30
N ALA A 29 2.15 -10.67 -0.85
CA ALA A 29 0.90 -11.42 -0.78
C ALA A 29 1.03 -12.84 -1.37
N GLN A 30 1.88 -13.05 -2.37
CA GLN A 30 2.14 -14.40 -2.91
C GLN A 30 2.92 -15.31 -1.96
N GLN A 31 3.61 -14.73 -0.96
CA GLN A 31 4.40 -15.43 0.04
C GLN A 31 3.63 -15.73 1.34
N VAL A 32 2.40 -15.23 1.48
CA VAL A 32 1.59 -15.38 2.71
C VAL A 32 0.62 -16.56 2.55
N PRO A 33 0.89 -17.72 3.16
CA PRO A 33 0.02 -18.90 3.05
C PRO A 33 -1.19 -18.84 4.00
N ASP A 34 -1.15 -18.00 5.03
CA ASP A 34 -2.24 -17.86 6.00
C ASP A 34 -3.38 -17.05 5.35
N TYR A 35 -4.57 -17.67 5.29
CA TYR A 35 -5.71 -17.16 4.56
C TYR A 35 -6.18 -15.79 5.06
N ASP A 36 -6.30 -15.60 6.37
CA ASP A 36 -6.81 -14.36 6.96
C ASP A 36 -5.82 -13.20 6.76
N ILE A 37 -4.51 -13.51 6.87
CA ILE A 37 -3.46 -12.54 6.61
C ILE A 37 -3.41 -12.19 5.12
N ASN A 38 -3.54 -13.18 4.23
CA ASN A 38 -3.55 -12.94 2.80
C ASN A 38 -4.72 -12.03 2.41
N ASN A 39 -5.92 -12.29 2.94
CA ASN A 39 -7.09 -11.43 2.73
C ASN A 39 -6.84 -9.98 3.14
N ALA A 40 -6.12 -9.76 4.25
CA ALA A 40 -5.72 -8.41 4.65
C ALA A 40 -4.78 -7.75 3.62
N TYR A 41 -3.81 -8.50 3.06
CA TYR A 41 -2.99 -8.01 1.95
C TYR A 41 -3.83 -7.69 0.70
N GLN A 42 -4.79 -8.54 0.33
CA GLN A 42 -5.66 -8.29 -0.82
C GLN A 42 -6.51 -7.02 -0.62
N TYR A 43 -7.06 -6.85 0.59
CA TYR A 43 -7.80 -5.64 0.97
C TYR A 43 -6.93 -4.39 0.85
N ILE A 44 -5.71 -4.43 1.38
CA ILE A 44 -4.75 -3.33 1.28
C ILE A 44 -4.44 -3.01 -0.18
N VAL A 45 -4.13 -4.02 -1.00
CA VAL A 45 -3.81 -3.81 -2.41
C VAL A 45 -4.96 -3.14 -3.17
N ALA A 46 -6.21 -3.58 -2.98
CA ALA A 46 -7.35 -2.97 -3.64
C ALA A 46 -7.53 -1.48 -3.26
N ARG A 47 -7.25 -1.12 -2.01
CA ARG A 47 -7.26 0.27 -1.53
C ARG A 47 -6.13 1.07 -2.16
N GLU A 48 -4.95 0.46 -2.30
CA GLU A 48 -3.79 1.07 -2.93
C GLU A 48 -3.97 1.35 -4.41
N GLU A 49 -4.52 0.41 -5.18
CA GLU A 49 -4.88 0.63 -6.59
C GLU A 49 -5.85 1.80 -6.73
N THR A 50 -6.84 1.90 -5.83
CA THR A 50 -7.75 3.04 -5.77
C THR A 50 -7.01 4.35 -5.53
N HIS A 51 -6.08 4.40 -4.57
CA HIS A 51 -5.24 5.58 -4.34
C HIS A 51 -4.41 5.98 -5.56
N LEU A 52 -3.78 5.01 -6.22
CA LEU A 52 -2.98 5.27 -7.42
C LEU A 52 -3.85 5.84 -8.53
N SER A 53 -5.08 5.34 -8.71
CA SER A 53 -6.01 5.92 -9.69
C SER A 53 -6.32 7.39 -9.40
N TRP A 54 -6.51 7.78 -8.14
CA TRP A 54 -6.75 9.18 -7.76
C TRP A 54 -5.54 10.06 -8.07
N LEU A 55 -4.32 9.58 -7.78
CA LEU A 55 -3.07 10.30 -8.05
C LEU A 55 -2.82 10.47 -9.55
N GLN A 56 -3.08 9.43 -10.35
CA GLN A 56 -3.00 9.50 -11.82
C GLN A 56 -3.99 10.52 -12.38
N HIS A 57 -5.26 10.48 -11.93
CA HIS A 57 -6.24 11.48 -12.33
C HIS A 57 -5.84 12.90 -11.90
N ALA A 58 -5.26 13.06 -10.72
CA ALA A 58 -4.78 14.36 -10.25
C ALA A 58 -3.64 14.93 -11.13
N LEU A 59 -2.76 14.07 -11.68
CA LEU A 59 -1.76 14.49 -12.66
C LEU A 59 -2.40 14.92 -13.98
N LEU A 60 -3.36 14.14 -14.49
CA LEU A 60 -4.08 14.45 -15.73
C LEU A 60 -4.88 15.75 -15.61
N ASP A 61 -5.51 16.01 -14.47
CA ASP A 61 -6.21 17.27 -14.15
C ASP A 61 -5.25 18.49 -14.20
N GLN A 62 -3.96 18.28 -13.97
CA GLN A 62 -2.90 19.29 -14.10
C GLN A 62 -2.28 19.34 -15.50
N SER A 63 -2.84 18.60 -16.47
CA SER A 63 -2.26 18.41 -17.81
C SER A 63 -0.83 17.84 -17.79
N ALA A 64 -0.45 17.14 -16.72
CA ALA A 64 0.84 16.47 -16.61
C ALA A 64 0.79 15.08 -17.27
N GLN A 65 1.96 14.60 -17.72
CA GLN A 65 2.09 13.24 -18.22
C GLN A 65 2.18 12.24 -17.07
N LEU A 66 1.59 11.06 -17.25
CA LEU A 66 1.76 9.95 -16.32
C LEU A 66 3.21 9.42 -16.43
N PRO A 67 3.91 9.24 -15.30
CA PRO A 67 5.24 8.66 -15.32
C PRO A 67 5.16 7.17 -15.69
N ALA A 68 6.23 6.62 -16.25
CA ALA A 68 6.38 5.18 -16.37
C ALA A 68 6.50 4.53 -14.99
N ASP A 69 6.08 3.27 -14.88
CA ASP A 69 6.16 2.54 -13.63
C ASP A 69 7.62 2.38 -13.15
N PRO A 70 7.86 2.46 -11.83
CA PRO A 70 9.18 2.18 -11.27
C PRO A 70 9.55 0.70 -11.47
N SER A 71 10.84 0.40 -11.46
CA SER A 71 11.30 -0.99 -11.52
C SER A 71 10.88 -1.78 -10.27
N ARG A 72 10.18 -2.90 -10.50
CA ARG A 72 9.77 -3.84 -9.44
C ARG A 72 11.00 -4.36 -8.69
N GLN A 73 10.96 -4.30 -7.36
CA GLN A 73 12.02 -4.77 -6.49
C GLN A 73 11.75 -6.22 -6.08
N THR A 74 12.79 -7.05 -6.01
CA THR A 74 12.63 -8.45 -5.60
C THR A 74 12.30 -8.57 -4.12
N VAL A 75 11.23 -9.29 -3.80
CA VAL A 75 10.92 -9.74 -2.42
C VAL A 75 11.58 -11.10 -2.18
N ALA A 76 12.32 -11.23 -1.08
CA ALA A 76 12.96 -12.50 -0.73
C ALA A 76 11.91 -13.57 -0.41
N VAL A 77 12.02 -14.72 -1.07
CA VAL A 77 11.17 -15.88 -0.83
C VAL A 77 11.62 -16.58 0.46
N GLY A 78 10.71 -16.71 1.42
CA GLY A 78 10.94 -17.38 2.69
C GLY A 78 10.05 -18.62 2.85
N LYS A 79 10.41 -19.49 3.80
CA LYS A 79 9.60 -20.67 4.16
C LYS A 79 8.87 -20.44 5.49
N GLY A 80 7.72 -21.09 5.66
CA GLY A 80 6.95 -21.04 6.90
C GLY A 80 6.58 -19.61 7.27
N ASP A 81 6.92 -19.21 8.50
CA ASP A 81 6.56 -17.91 9.07
C ASP A 81 7.45 -16.72 8.63
N ALA A 82 8.31 -16.91 7.64
CA ALA A 82 9.17 -15.85 7.11
C ALA A 82 8.38 -14.61 6.63
N TRP A 83 7.13 -14.80 6.22
CA TRP A 83 6.22 -13.71 5.83
C TRP A 83 5.94 -12.72 6.97
N LYS A 84 6.07 -13.12 8.24
CA LYS A 84 5.91 -12.19 9.38
C LYS A 84 6.98 -11.10 9.38
N GLY A 85 8.20 -11.45 8.96
CA GLY A 85 9.27 -10.49 8.73
C GLY A 85 8.92 -9.51 7.62
N LEU A 86 8.35 -10.01 6.51
CA LEU A 86 7.89 -9.16 5.40
C LEU A 86 6.78 -8.19 5.84
N ALA A 87 5.81 -8.65 6.62
CA ALA A 87 4.77 -7.78 7.18
C ALA A 87 5.37 -6.69 8.10
N ALA A 88 6.34 -7.04 8.95
CA ALA A 88 7.04 -6.05 9.78
C ALA A 88 7.84 -5.04 8.93
N ASP A 89 8.41 -5.47 7.81
CA ASP A 89 9.10 -4.60 6.87
C ASP A 89 8.11 -3.65 6.17
N ASP A 90 6.95 -4.15 5.75
CA ASP A 90 5.89 -3.37 5.09
C ASP A 90 5.29 -2.32 6.05
N ALA A 91 5.11 -2.68 7.33
CA ALA A 91 4.72 -1.74 8.37
C ALA A 91 5.74 -0.59 8.53
N ARG A 92 7.05 -0.91 8.54
CA ARG A 92 8.11 0.11 8.60
C ARG A 92 8.15 0.97 7.34
N ALA A 93 7.98 0.38 6.16
CA ALA A 93 7.96 1.10 4.90
C ALA A 93 6.80 2.10 4.83
N ASN A 94 5.60 1.71 5.28
CA ASN A 94 4.45 2.62 5.38
C ASN A 94 4.71 3.76 6.36
N ALA A 95 5.32 3.50 7.52
CA ALA A 95 5.70 4.55 8.47
C ALA A 95 6.68 5.56 7.84
N GLN A 96 7.75 5.06 7.22
CA GLN A 96 8.77 5.88 6.57
C GLN A 96 8.19 6.74 5.43
N PHE A 97 7.28 6.18 4.65
CA PHE A 97 6.57 6.92 3.62
C PHE A 97 5.77 8.08 4.24
N VAL A 98 4.99 7.80 5.29
CA VAL A 98 4.18 8.84 5.96
C VAL A 98 5.06 9.93 6.55
N ASP A 99 6.14 9.57 7.25
CA ASP A 99 7.07 10.52 7.85
C ASP A 99 7.72 11.43 6.80
N LYS A 100 8.09 10.86 5.65
CA LYS A 100 8.69 11.59 4.53
C LYS A 100 7.72 12.57 3.88
N TRP A 101 6.47 12.15 3.67
CA TRP A 101 5.53 12.89 2.81
C TRP A 101 4.63 13.85 3.57
N ARG A 102 4.30 13.57 4.83
CA ARG A 102 3.39 14.40 5.63
C ARG A 102 3.80 15.88 5.67
N PRO A 103 5.06 16.26 5.96
CA PRO A 103 5.45 17.67 5.94
C PRO A 103 5.30 18.35 4.58
N LYS A 104 5.52 17.61 3.48
CA LYS A 104 5.40 18.13 2.11
C LYS A 104 3.93 18.33 1.72
N VAL A 105 3.07 17.38 2.09
CA VAL A 105 1.62 17.46 1.87
C VAL A 105 0.99 18.58 2.69
N GLU A 106 1.45 18.78 3.93
CA GLU A 106 0.98 19.87 4.78
C GLU A 106 1.26 21.26 4.18
N ALA A 107 2.35 21.41 3.43
CA ALA A 107 2.71 22.63 2.72
C ALA A 107 1.91 22.88 1.42
N VAL A 108 1.11 21.91 0.95
CA VAL A 108 0.27 22.08 -0.24
C VAL A 108 -0.84 23.09 0.04
N THR A 109 -0.97 24.12 -0.81
CA THR A 109 -2.01 25.15 -0.67
C THR A 109 -3.32 24.78 -1.37
N HIS A 110 -3.27 23.92 -2.39
CA HIS A 110 -4.45 23.49 -3.14
C HIS A 110 -5.30 22.51 -2.32
N ALA A 111 -6.41 22.99 -1.75
CA ALA A 111 -7.22 22.25 -0.76
C ALA A 111 -7.66 20.85 -1.20
N ARG A 112 -8.19 20.68 -2.43
CA ARG A 112 -8.66 19.38 -2.95
C ARG A 112 -7.53 18.34 -2.98
N HIS A 113 -6.40 18.69 -3.62
CA HIS A 113 -5.23 17.82 -3.74
C HIS A 113 -4.58 17.54 -2.39
N LYS A 114 -4.49 18.54 -1.50
CA LYS A 114 -4.05 18.32 -0.12
C LYS A 114 -4.94 17.30 0.60
N GLY A 115 -6.27 17.45 0.51
CA GLY A 115 -7.22 16.54 1.13
C GLY A 115 -7.06 15.10 0.63
N MET A 116 -6.96 14.91 -0.69
CA MET A 116 -6.69 13.60 -1.29
C MET A 116 -5.39 12.99 -0.78
N LEU A 117 -4.28 13.75 -0.79
CA LEU A 117 -2.98 13.26 -0.31
C LEU A 117 -3.01 12.90 1.17
N MET A 118 -3.70 13.70 2.00
CA MET A 118 -3.87 13.42 3.43
C MET A 118 -4.66 12.13 3.67
N VAL A 119 -5.75 11.90 2.92
CA VAL A 119 -6.50 10.63 2.98
C VAL A 119 -5.57 9.45 2.70
N VAL A 120 -4.77 9.52 1.65
CA VAL A 120 -3.82 8.44 1.32
C VAL A 120 -2.83 8.20 2.46
N LEU A 121 -2.28 9.27 3.06
CA LEU A 121 -1.34 9.15 4.18
C LEU A 121 -1.96 8.53 5.43
N ASP A 122 -3.22 8.86 5.73
CA ASP A 122 -3.90 8.32 6.91
C ASP A 122 -4.33 6.86 6.67
N GLU A 123 -4.71 6.50 5.45
CA GLU A 123 -4.93 5.09 5.08
C GLU A 123 -3.64 4.27 5.13
N MET A 124 -2.49 4.86 4.82
CA MET A 124 -1.19 4.18 5.00
C MET A 124 -0.86 3.88 6.46
N LEU A 125 -1.27 4.73 7.40
CA LEU A 125 -1.15 4.44 8.83
C LEU A 125 -2.07 3.28 9.25
N GLU A 126 -3.25 3.18 8.66
CA GLU A 126 -4.13 2.03 8.88
C GLU A 126 -3.53 0.74 8.29
N HIS A 127 -2.96 0.79 7.09
CA HIS A 127 -2.26 -0.35 6.50
C HIS A 127 -1.07 -0.77 7.36
N LYS A 128 -0.29 0.19 7.87
CA LYS A 128 0.76 -0.08 8.86
C LYS A 128 0.23 -0.83 10.08
N ARG A 129 -0.90 -0.38 10.67
CA ARG A 129 -1.52 -1.03 11.83
C ARG A 129 -1.87 -2.49 11.51
N LEU A 130 -2.43 -2.76 10.33
CA LEU A 130 -2.76 -4.11 9.88
C LEU A 130 -1.49 -4.96 9.73
N PHE A 131 -0.44 -4.43 9.12
CA PHE A 131 0.84 -5.13 8.97
C PHE A 131 1.54 -5.42 10.30
N ASP A 132 1.54 -4.49 11.25
CA ASP A 132 2.08 -4.70 12.60
C ASP A 132 1.34 -5.86 13.31
N GLN A 133 0.01 -5.87 13.19
CA GLN A 133 -0.82 -6.93 13.78
C GLN A 133 -0.60 -8.27 13.09
N ALA A 134 -0.46 -8.29 11.75
CA ALA A 134 -0.14 -9.48 10.99
C ALA A 134 1.22 -10.07 11.39
N ALA A 135 2.24 -9.22 11.52
CA ALA A 135 3.58 -9.62 11.96
C ALA A 135 3.57 -10.23 13.38
N ALA A 136 2.69 -9.72 14.26
CA ALA A 136 2.45 -10.30 15.59
C ALA A 136 1.61 -11.60 15.57
N GLY A 137 1.13 -12.04 14.40
CA GLY A 137 0.34 -13.26 14.22
C GLY A 137 -1.16 -13.09 14.51
N ASN A 138 -1.67 -11.86 14.59
CA ASN A 138 -3.11 -11.63 14.72
C ASN A 138 -3.80 -11.90 13.38
N ARG A 139 -4.85 -12.73 13.40
CA ARG A 139 -5.67 -13.07 12.22
C ARG A 139 -6.92 -12.21 12.09
N ASN A 140 -7.35 -11.54 13.15
CA ASN A 140 -8.53 -10.68 13.14
C ASN A 140 -8.19 -9.26 12.66
N LEU A 141 -7.67 -9.16 11.43
CA LEU A 141 -7.11 -7.91 10.88
C LEU A 141 -8.20 -6.99 10.30
N ILE A 142 -9.06 -7.54 9.45
CA ILE A 142 -10.12 -6.82 8.73
C ILE A 142 -11.52 -7.08 9.30
N GLY A 143 -11.57 -7.54 10.55
CA GLY A 143 -12.78 -7.96 11.24
C GLY A 143 -12.53 -9.17 12.13
N THR A 144 -13.53 -9.53 12.93
CA THR A 144 -13.53 -10.79 13.69
C THR A 144 -14.39 -11.80 12.95
N SER A 145 -13.88 -13.01 12.74
CA SER A 145 -14.70 -14.08 12.18
C SER A 145 -15.89 -14.35 13.12
N LEU A 146 -17.08 -14.39 12.55
CA LEU A 146 -18.27 -14.86 13.25
C LEU A 146 -18.26 -16.39 13.16
N ALA A 147 -18.58 -17.07 14.26
CA ALA A 147 -18.68 -18.54 14.32
C ALA A 147 -19.95 -19.06 13.59
N ILE A 148 -20.14 -18.64 12.36
CA ILE A 148 -21.30 -18.93 11.52
C ILE A 148 -20.94 -20.01 10.49
N ASN A 149 -19.67 -20.20 10.12
CA ASN A 149 -19.19 -21.24 9.21
C ASN A 149 -17.75 -21.70 9.52
N ASP A 150 -17.40 -22.93 9.12
CA ASP A 150 -16.01 -23.38 9.08
C ASP A 150 -15.24 -22.68 7.95
N HIS A 151 -14.10 -22.09 8.27
CA HIS A 151 -13.21 -21.45 7.29
C HIS A 151 -12.21 -22.49 6.77
N SER A 152 -12.62 -23.29 5.78
CA SER A 152 -11.73 -24.24 5.09
C SER A 152 -11.25 -23.66 3.75
N GLY A 153 -9.96 -23.77 3.45
CA GLY A 153 -9.42 -23.35 2.16
C GLY A 153 -7.90 -23.23 2.16
N VAL A 154 -7.33 -23.04 0.97
CA VAL A 154 -5.91 -22.71 0.79
C VAL A 154 -5.81 -21.47 -0.09
N VAL A 155 -4.79 -20.64 0.15
CA VAL A 155 -4.46 -19.53 -0.74
C VAL A 155 -3.99 -20.11 -2.09
N MET A 156 -4.57 -19.64 -3.19
CA MET A 156 -4.14 -20.04 -4.53
C MET A 156 -2.74 -19.47 -4.83
N GLY A 157 -1.86 -20.29 -5.41
CA GLY A 157 -0.50 -19.86 -5.75
C GLY A 157 -0.42 -18.81 -6.86
N ALA A 158 -1.51 -18.58 -7.59
CA ALA A 158 -1.63 -17.51 -8.58
C ALA A 158 -2.77 -16.57 -8.17
N ARG A 159 -2.48 -15.27 -8.17
CA ARG A 159 -3.47 -14.22 -7.85
C ARG A 159 -4.49 -14.00 -8.98
N TRP A 160 -4.05 -14.09 -10.23
CA TRP A 160 -4.88 -13.88 -11.41
C TRP A 160 -4.87 -15.13 -12.29
N THR A 161 -6.03 -15.76 -12.48
CA THR A 161 -6.18 -16.93 -13.36
C THR A 161 -6.70 -16.46 -14.72
N GLY A 162 -5.81 -16.13 -15.65
CA GLY A 162 -6.22 -15.68 -16.99
C GLY A 162 -5.16 -14.99 -17.85
N GLN A 163 -3.87 -15.22 -17.60
CA GLN A 163 -2.79 -14.79 -18.51
C GLN A 163 -2.43 -15.92 -19.48
#